data_AF-A0A397V8Q8-F1
#
_entry.id   AF-A0A397V8Q8-F1
#
_cell.length_a   1.000
_cell.length_b   1.000
_cell.length_c   1.000
_cell.angle_alpha   90.00
_cell.angle_beta   90.00
_cell.angle_gamma   90.00
#
_symmetry.space_group_name_H-M   'P 1'
#
loop_
_entity.id
_entity.type
_entity.pdbx_description
1 polymer ?
#
loop_
_entity_poly.entity_id
_entity_poly.type
_entity_poly.pdbx_seq_one_letter_code
_entity_poly.pdbx_strand_id
1 'polypeptide(L)'
;LETVVLDEPQEILLKKELDYFVNDKEFYKGIGVPYRRGFLLYGKPGTGKTSLINAMSSYLSQDLYYFNLKEIKNDNDMSAAFSSVLPIK
;
A
#
# COMPACT_ATOMS: atom_id res chain seq x y z
N LEU A 1 6.57 3.87 -10.94
CA LEU A 1 7.60 4.34 -9.98
C LEU A 1 8.58 5.35 -10.58
N GLU A 2 8.87 5.32 -11.88
CA GLU A 2 9.85 6.22 -12.53
C GLU A 2 9.54 7.72 -12.47
N THR A 3 8.30 8.10 -12.14
CA THR A 3 7.85 9.50 -12.07
C THR A 3 8.09 10.16 -10.71
N VAL A 4 8.66 9.46 -9.72
CA VAL A 4 8.90 9.97 -8.37
C VAL A 4 10.37 9.80 -8.02
N VAL A 5 11.04 10.91 -7.72
CA VAL A 5 12.44 10.90 -7.29
C VAL A 5 12.50 10.62 -5.79
N LEU A 6 13.20 9.56 -5.42
CA LEU A 6 13.51 9.18 -4.05
C LEU A 6 15.02 9.12 -3.88
N ASP A 7 15.49 9.16 -2.63
CA ASP A 7 16.88 8.82 -2.34
C ASP A 7 17.12 7.35 -2.76
N GLU A 8 18.24 7.10 -3.45
CA GLU A 8 18.57 5.79 -4.03
C GLU A 8 18.38 4.61 -3.05
N PRO A 9 18.79 4.67 -1.77
CA PRO A 9 18.57 3.58 -0.83
C PRO A 9 17.08 3.29 -0.56
N GLN A 10 16.25 4.34 -0.53
CA GLN A 10 14.81 4.21 -0.28
C GLN A 10 14.09 3.66 -1.50
N GLU A 11 14.50 4.07 -2.71
CA GLU A 11 13.94 3.57 -3.95
C GLU A 11 14.20 2.06 -4.11
N ILE A 12 15.44 1.63 -3.89
CA ILE A 12 15.83 0.21 -3.97
C ILE A 12 15.04 -0.61 -2.94
N LEU A 13 14.94 -0.12 -1.70
CA LEU A 13 14.19 -0.81 -0.64
C LEU A 13 12.72 -0.95 -1.01
N LEU A 14 12.08 0.13 -1.49
CA LEU A 14 10.67 0.12 -1.85
C LEU A 14 10.38 -0.82 -3.01
N LYS A 15 11.17 -0.76 -4.09
CA LYS A 15 11.02 -1.64 -5.26
C LYS A 15 11.14 -3.11 -4.84
N LYS A 16 12.19 -3.45 -4.09
CA LYS A 16 12.41 -4.80 -3.57
C LYS A 16 11.22 -5.30 -2.75
N GLU A 17 10.67 -4.47 -1.86
CA GLU A 17 9.51 -4.84 -1.05
C GLU A 17 8.23 -5.03 -1.88
N LEU A 18 8.01 -4.22 -2.91
CA LEU A 18 6.88 -4.38 -3.82
C LEU A 18 7.00 -5.67 -4.64
N ASP A 19 8.20 -5.98 -5.12
CA ASP A 19 8.47 -7.19 -5.88
C ASP A 19 8.28 -8.45 -5.02
N TYR A 20 8.75 -8.45 -3.77
CA TYR A 20 8.45 -9.56 -2.85
C TYR A 20 6.96 -9.72 -2.62
N PHE A 21 6.26 -8.62 -2.34
CA PHE A 21 4.82 -8.69 -2.09
C PHE A 21 4.08 -9.34 -3.26
N VAL A 22 4.37 -8.95 -4.51
CA VAL A 22 3.72 -9.51 -5.70
C VAL A 22 4.03 -11.01 -5.88
N ASN A 23 5.26 -11.44 -5.61
CA ASN A 23 5.70 -12.80 -5.93
C ASN A 23 5.44 -13.83 -4.81
N ASP A 24 5.28 -13.40 -3.56
CA ASP A 24 5.30 -14.31 -2.39
C ASP A 24 3.91 -14.83 -1.96
N LYS A 25 2.87 -14.76 -2.79
CA LYS A 25 1.50 -15.20 -2.42
C LYS A 25 1.47 -16.63 -1.85
N GLU A 26 2.23 -17.56 -2.44
CA GLU A 26 2.35 -18.94 -1.95
C GLU A 26 3.13 -19.05 -0.64
N PHE A 27 4.11 -18.17 -0.40
CA PHE A 27 4.82 -18.14 0.88
C PHE A 27 3.88 -17.77 2.03
N TYR A 28 3.05 -16.73 1.86
CA TYR A 28 2.05 -16.32 2.87
C TYR A 28 1.06 -17.46 3.16
N LYS A 29 0.62 -18.16 2.10
CA LYS A 29 -0.25 -19.34 2.22
C LYS A 29 0.42 -20.49 2.95
N GLY A 30 1.71 -20.76 2.67
CA GLY A 30 2.47 -21.83 3.29
C GLY A 30 2.67 -21.65 4.80
N ILE A 31 2.82 -20.40 5.27
CA ILE A 31 2.94 -20.09 6.70
C ILE A 31 1.59 -19.77 7.37
N GLY A 32 0.49 -19.79 6.61
CA GLY A 32 -0.86 -19.59 7.13
C GLY A 32 -1.18 -18.15 7.59
N VAL A 33 -0.46 -17.14 7.09
CA VAL A 33 -0.71 -15.74 7.45
C VAL A 33 -1.48 -15.00 6.35
N PRO A 34 -2.31 -13.99 6.69
CA PRO A 34 -3.05 -13.22 5.70
C PRO A 34 -2.10 -12.51 4.71
N TYR A 35 -2.37 -12.64 3.41
CA TYR A 35 -1.63 -11.96 2.36
C TYR A 35 -1.94 -10.45 2.36
N ARG A 36 -1.20 -9.69 3.18
CA ARG A 36 -1.35 -8.24 3.38
C ARG A 36 0.01 -7.59 3.63
N ARG A 37 0.22 -6.39 3.09
CA ARG A 37 1.42 -5.58 3.33
C ARG A 37 1.04 -4.17 3.76
N GLY A 38 1.65 -3.69 4.84
CA GLY A 38 1.47 -2.33 5.34
C GLY A 38 2.70 -1.45 5.05
N PHE A 39 2.47 -0.21 4.62
CA PHE A 39 3.51 0.79 4.42
C PHE A 39 3.17 2.05 5.21
N LEU A 40 4.19 2.66 5.84
CA LEU A 40 4.07 3.95 6.53
C LEU A 40 5.02 4.95 5.89
N LEU A 41 4.46 5.92 5.17
CA LEU A 41 5.22 7.01 4.57
C LEU A 41 5.17 8.24 5.47
N TYR A 42 6.32 8.70 5.96
CA TYR A 42 6.41 9.84 6.88
C TYR A 42 7.38 10.92 6.35
N GLY A 43 7.46 12.06 7.05
CA GLY A 43 8.33 13.19 6.71
C GLY A 43 7.55 14.49 6.48
N LYS A 44 8.26 15.56 6.10
CA LYS A 44 7.68 16.90 5.91
C LYS A 44 6.54 16.92 4.87
N PRO A 45 5.56 17.83 4.98
CA PRO A 45 4.57 18.03 3.94
C PRO A 45 5.25 18.43 2.62
N GLY A 46 4.69 18.01 1.48
CA GLY A 46 5.22 18.35 0.16
C GLY A 46 6.36 17.46 -0.36
N THR A 47 6.81 16.44 0.39
CA THR A 47 7.90 15.53 -0.06
C THR A 47 7.43 14.37 -0.95
N GLY A 48 6.32 14.54 -1.69
CA GLY A 48 5.88 13.53 -2.68
C GLY A 48 5.26 12.24 -2.12
N LYS A 49 4.88 12.16 -0.83
CA LYS A 49 4.26 10.95 -0.25
C LYS A 49 3.02 10.47 -1.00
N THR A 50 2.08 11.36 -1.29
CA THR A 50 0.86 11.02 -2.06
C THR A 50 1.19 10.66 -3.50
N SER A 51 2.15 11.35 -4.12
CA SER A 51 2.63 11.03 -5.47
C SER A 51 3.27 9.63 -5.51
N LEU A 52 3.99 9.24 -4.46
CA LEU A 52 4.57 7.92 -4.31
C LEU A 52 3.50 6.83 -4.23
N ILE A 53 2.43 7.05 -3.45
CA ILE A 53 1.29 6.12 -3.38
C ILE A 53 0.68 5.90 -4.76
N ASN A 54 0.46 6.96 -5.55
CA ASN A 54 -0.03 6.85 -6.93
C ASN A 54 0.93 6.08 -7.85
N ALA A 55 2.23 6.30 -7.68
CA ALA A 55 3.25 5.60 -8.47
C ALA A 55 3.36 4.11 -8.09
N MET A 56 3.09 3.76 -6.82
CA MET A 56 3.02 2.39 -6.32
C MET A 56 1.76 1.67 -6.82
N SER A 57 0.58 2.31 -6.77
CA SER A 57 -0.66 1.69 -7.27
C SER A 57 -0.57 1.39 -8.77
N SER A 58 0.02 2.32 -9.53
CA SER A 58 0.30 2.13 -10.96
C SER A 58 1.28 0.99 -11.21
N TYR A 59 2.33 0.86 -10.39
CA TYR A 59 3.31 -0.22 -10.48
C TYR A 59 2.68 -1.59 -10.22
N LEU A 60 1.83 -1.68 -9.18
CA LEU A 60 1.14 -2.92 -8.81
C LEU A 60 -0.07 -3.23 -9.69
N SER A 61 -0.47 -2.31 -10.58
CA SER A 61 -1.73 -2.40 -11.35
C SER A 61 -2.95 -2.62 -10.45
N GLN A 62 -3.01 -1.91 -9.32
CA GLN A 62 -4.09 -2.01 -8.33
C GLN A 62 -4.86 -0.69 -8.21
N ASP A 63 -6.14 -0.79 -7.88
CA ASP A 63 -6.98 0.37 -7.60
C ASP A 63 -6.59 1.04 -6.28
N LEU A 64 -6.63 2.38 -6.26
CA LEU A 64 -6.35 3.17 -5.05
C LEU A 64 -7.67 3.56 -4.35
N TYR A 65 -7.81 3.15 -3.09
CA TYR A 65 -8.94 3.50 -2.25
C TYR A 65 -8.50 4.50 -1.18
N TYR A 66 -9.24 5.61 -1.05
CA TYR A 66 -8.96 6.64 -0.05
C TYR A 66 -9.94 6.52 1.12
N PHE A 67 -9.39 6.43 2.34
CA PHE A 67 -10.17 6.41 3.57
C PHE A 67 -9.87 7.64 4.42
N ASN A 68 -10.89 8.48 4.62
CA ASN A 68 -10.79 9.60 5.52
C ASN A 68 -11.13 9.16 6.95
N LEU A 69 -10.12 8.95 7.79
CA LEU A 69 -10.32 8.53 9.18
C LEU A 69 -11.15 9.52 10.01
N LYS A 70 -11.28 10.78 9.60
CA LYS A 70 -12.13 11.77 10.29
C LYS A 70 -13.62 11.47 10.15
N GLU A 71 -14.01 10.71 9.12
CA GLU A 71 -15.41 10.34 8.86
C GLU A 71 -15.81 9.05 9.60
N ILE A 72 -14.83 8.27 10.07
CA ILE A 72 -15.04 7.02 10.81
C ILE A 72 -15.23 7.35 12.29
N LYS A 73 -16.40 7.01 12.85
CA LYS A 73 -16.73 7.34 14.26
C LYS A 73 -16.54 6.16 15.20
N ASN A 74 -16.65 4.94 14.70
CA ASN A 74 -16.58 3.71 15.49
C ASN A 74 -16.08 2.52 14.65
N ASP A 75 -15.82 1.41 15.32
CA ASP A 75 -15.26 0.19 14.71
C ASP A 75 -16.20 -0.45 13.66
N ASN A 76 -17.52 -0.27 13.79
CA ASN A 76 -18.47 -0.78 12.79
C ASN A 76 -18.34 0.00 11.48
N ASP A 77 -18.22 1.33 11.55
CA ASP A 77 -17.99 2.18 10.37
C ASP A 77 -16.68 1.79 9.68
N MET A 78 -15.63 1.51 10.46
CA MET A 78 -14.34 1.05 9.96
C MET A 78 -14.48 -0.31 9.26
N SER A 79 -15.12 -1.28 9.91
CA SER A 79 -15.35 -2.62 9.35
C SER A 79 -16.15 -2.57 8.05
N ALA A 80 -17.19 -1.75 7.99
CA ALA A 80 -18.01 -1.55 6.80
C ALA A 80 -17.19 -0.92 5.65
N ALA A 81 -16.36 0.07 5.96
CA ALA A 81 -15.48 0.71 4.98
C ALA A 81 -14.49 -0.29 4.35
N PHE A 82 -13.82 -1.14 5.15
CA PHE A 82 -12.92 -2.17 4.62
C PHE A 82 -13.67 -3.26 3.84
N SER A 83 -14.87 -3.62 4.26
CA SER A 83 -15.68 -4.66 3.60
C SER A 83 -16.19 -4.22 2.22
N SER A 84 -16.27 -2.92 1.96
CA SER A 84 -16.63 -2.36 0.64
C SER A 84 -15.53 -2.49 -0.42
N VAL A 85 -14.29 -2.78 -0.02
CA VAL A 85 -13.14 -2.87 -0.93
C VAL A 85 -13.08 -4.28 -1.53
N LEU A 86 -12.89 -4.34 -2.84
CA LEU A 86 -12.70 -5.62 -3.52
C LEU A 86 -11.40 -6.29 -3.05
N PRO A 87 -11.39 -7.62 -2.85
CA PRO A 87 -10.17 -8.33 -2.50
C PRO A 87 -9.12 -8.18 -3.61
N ILE A 88 -7.85 -8.14 -3.19
CA ILE A 88 -6.69 -8.08 -4.09
C ILE A 88 -6.74 -9.29 -5.02
N LYS A 89 -6.75 -9.05 -6.34
CA LYS A 89 -6.71 -10.10 -7.37
C LYS A 89 -5.39 -10.89 -7.30
#